data_AF-E3I4C4-F1
#
_entry.id   AF-E3I4C4-F1
#
_cell.length_a   1.000
_cell.length_b   1.000
_cell.length_c   1.000
_cell.angle_alpha   90.00
_cell.angle_beta   90.00
_cell.angle_gamma   90.00
#
_symmetry.space_group_name_H-M   'P 1'
#
loop_
_entity.id
_entity.type
_entity.pdbx_description
1 polymer ?
#
loop_
_entity_poly.entity_id
_entity_poly.type
_entity_poly.pdbx_seq_one_letter_code
_entity_poly.pdbx_strand_id
1 'polypeptide(L)'
;MILRSIILAATLFATPIAVAQTQTAKGEISDKTLKTLKALAWQSLPNKILQPDKSVTVIDKSDPSKIVIPDADAREVIRAAYLSARAQKCDLQELVIANRDALLLREKKTGKWSSSQLQYINTLHLFTVQLLVGKVQVVDQEEAAKRDPNTIPMPPANTVNCNDKEKQDISAAVAENEKLVLGKS
;
A
#
# COMPACT_ATOMS: atom_id res chain seq x y z
N MET A 1 44.22 -31.73 -46.58
CA MET A 1 42.86 -32.28 -46.74
C MET A 1 41.88 -31.15 -46.42
N ILE A 2 41.55 -30.27 -47.36
CA ILE A 2 40.55 -30.40 -48.45
C ILE A 2 39.12 -30.62 -47.92
N LEU A 3 38.38 -29.51 -47.87
CA LEU A 3 37.00 -29.26 -48.34
C LEU A 3 35.84 -30.13 -47.84
N ARG A 4 34.76 -29.43 -47.40
CA ARG A 4 33.30 -29.73 -47.51
C ARG A 4 32.59 -29.04 -46.32
N SER A 5 31.47 -28.34 -46.40
CA SER A 5 30.53 -27.98 -47.46
C SER A 5 29.71 -26.79 -46.93
N ILE A 6 29.31 -25.88 -47.81
CA ILE A 6 28.40 -24.76 -47.50
C ILE A 6 26.97 -25.33 -47.51
N ILE A 7 26.23 -25.17 -46.41
CA ILE A 7 24.77 -25.34 -46.38
C ILE A 7 24.17 -24.02 -45.90
N LEU A 8 23.49 -23.33 -46.82
CA LEU A 8 22.66 -22.16 -46.57
C LEU A 8 21.35 -22.65 -45.93
N ALA A 9 21.11 -22.33 -44.66
CA ALA A 9 19.82 -22.54 -44.00
C ALA A 9 19.11 -21.18 -43.87
N ALA A 10 18.09 -20.96 -44.71
CA ALA A 10 17.20 -19.80 -44.61
C ALA A 10 16.24 -19.98 -43.43
N THR A 11 16.48 -19.26 -42.34
CA THR A 11 15.62 -19.23 -41.15
C THR A 11 14.49 -18.21 -41.34
N LEU A 12 13.27 -18.72 -41.48
CA LEU A 12 12.03 -17.95 -41.37
C LEU A 12 11.85 -17.50 -39.91
N PHE A 13 12.08 -16.22 -39.63
CA PHE A 13 11.75 -15.63 -38.34
C PHE A 13 10.22 -15.45 -38.23
N ALA A 14 9.55 -16.43 -37.63
CA ALA A 14 8.21 -16.25 -37.09
C ALA A 14 8.35 -15.38 -35.82
N THR A 15 8.01 -14.10 -35.92
CA THR A 15 7.90 -13.20 -34.77
C THR A 15 6.58 -13.50 -34.04
N PRO A 16 6.58 -13.98 -32.79
CA PRO A 16 5.35 -14.04 -32.02
C PRO A 16 4.92 -12.62 -31.68
N ILE A 17 3.73 -12.24 -32.16
CA ILE A 17 3.02 -11.06 -31.68
C ILE A 17 2.74 -11.32 -30.20
N ALA A 18 3.51 -10.69 -29.32
CA ALA A 18 3.24 -10.67 -27.90
C ALA A 18 1.92 -9.91 -27.69
N VAL A 19 0.82 -10.66 -27.58
CA VAL A 19 -0.44 -10.14 -27.06
C VAL A 19 -0.16 -9.79 -25.60
N ALA A 20 0.07 -8.51 -25.32
CA ALA A 20 0.05 -7.99 -23.97
C ALA A 20 -1.36 -8.23 -23.42
N GLN A 21 -1.54 -9.35 -22.70
CA GLN A 21 -2.73 -9.59 -21.91
C GLN A 21 -2.71 -8.57 -20.78
N THR A 22 -3.40 -7.44 -20.96
CA THR A 22 -3.86 -6.62 -19.86
C THR A 22 -4.84 -7.48 -19.07
N GLN A 23 -4.31 -8.26 -18.13
CA GLN A 23 -5.10 -8.92 -17.11
C GLN A 23 -5.70 -7.81 -16.25
N THR A 24 -6.91 -7.36 -16.57
CA THR A 24 -7.74 -6.65 -15.58
C THR A 24 -7.95 -7.62 -14.43
N ALA A 25 -7.20 -7.40 -13.35
CA ALA A 25 -7.20 -8.27 -12.19
C ALA A 25 -8.59 -8.24 -11.54
N LYS A 26 -9.23 -9.41 -11.49
CA LYS A 26 -10.53 -9.61 -10.85
C LYS A 26 -10.42 -9.21 -9.37
N GLY A 27 -11.03 -8.08 -8.99
CA GLY A 27 -10.99 -7.56 -7.61
C GLY A 27 -10.32 -6.19 -7.43
N GLU A 28 -9.94 -5.49 -8.50
CA GLU A 28 -9.45 -4.12 -8.39
C GLU A 28 -10.57 -3.11 -8.08
N ILE A 29 -10.28 -2.14 -7.20
CA ILE A 29 -11.19 -1.04 -6.91
C ILE A 29 -11.46 -0.20 -8.17
N SER A 30 -12.65 0.40 -8.30
CA SER A 30 -12.92 1.30 -9.43
C SER A 30 -12.00 2.53 -9.41
N ASP A 31 -11.71 3.12 -10.58
CA ASP A 31 -10.93 4.37 -10.67
C ASP A 31 -11.57 5.51 -9.86
N LYS A 32 -12.90 5.55 -9.81
CA LYS A 32 -13.65 6.52 -9.01
C LYS A 32 -13.38 6.33 -7.52
N THR A 33 -13.41 5.09 -7.04
CA THR A 33 -13.10 4.74 -5.65
C THR A 33 -11.65 5.09 -5.33
N LEU A 34 -10.71 4.73 -6.21
CA LEU A 34 -9.29 5.06 -6.07
C LEU A 34 -9.08 6.57 -5.90
N LYS A 35 -9.60 7.37 -6.84
CA LYS A 35 -9.47 8.84 -6.79
C LYS A 35 -10.10 9.44 -5.54
N THR A 36 -11.23 8.90 -5.10
CA THR A 36 -11.91 9.33 -3.88
C THR A 36 -11.06 9.05 -2.64
N LEU A 37 -10.53 7.83 -2.49
CA LEU A 37 -9.67 7.47 -1.37
C LEU A 37 -8.39 8.31 -1.33
N LYS A 38 -7.77 8.55 -2.49
CA LYS A 38 -6.61 9.44 -2.62
C LYS A 38 -6.93 10.87 -2.16
N ALA A 39 -8.05 11.43 -2.63
CA ALA A 39 -8.46 12.78 -2.27
C ALA A 39 -8.76 12.93 -0.76
N LEU A 40 -9.40 11.94 -0.15
CA LEU A 40 -9.70 11.95 1.28
C LEU A 40 -8.46 11.75 2.14
N ALA A 41 -7.53 10.87 1.72
CA ALA A 41 -6.23 10.71 2.36
C ALA A 41 -5.42 12.02 2.30
N TRP A 42 -5.45 12.72 1.17
CA TRP A 42 -4.81 14.03 1.03
C TRP A 42 -5.38 15.06 2.00
N GLN A 43 -6.70 15.11 2.16
CA GLN A 43 -7.34 16.01 3.12
C GLN A 43 -6.94 15.66 4.57
N SER A 44 -6.80 14.37 4.87
CA SER A 44 -6.44 13.86 6.19
C SER A 44 -4.96 13.99 6.55
N LEU A 45 -4.09 14.23 5.56
CA LEU A 45 -2.65 14.42 5.77
C LEU A 45 -2.40 15.71 6.57
N PRO A 46 -1.77 15.66 7.75
CA PRO A 46 -1.52 16.87 8.54
C PRO A 46 -0.46 17.76 7.88
N ASN A 47 -0.57 19.07 8.10
CA ASN A 47 0.38 20.07 7.57
C ASN A 47 1.73 20.04 8.30
N LYS A 48 1.76 19.46 9.51
CA LYS A 48 2.93 19.36 10.38
C LYS A 48 2.97 17.96 10.95
N ILE A 49 4.15 17.35 10.93
CA ILE A 49 4.38 16.01 11.45
C ILE A 49 5.50 16.10 12.47
N LEU A 50 5.19 15.68 13.69
CA LEU A 50 6.19 15.48 14.73
C LEU A 50 6.94 14.18 14.45
N GLN A 51 8.24 14.27 14.23
CA GLN A 51 9.10 13.10 14.07
C GLN A 51 9.48 12.52 15.44
N PRO A 52 9.95 11.25 15.50
CA PRO A 52 10.41 10.64 16.75
C PRO A 52 11.55 11.41 17.44
N ASP A 53 12.37 12.14 16.66
CA ASP A 53 13.45 13.00 17.15
C ASP A 53 12.96 14.39 17.64
N LYS A 54 11.64 14.59 17.71
CA LYS A 54 10.94 15.84 18.06
C LYS A 54 11.09 16.97 17.03
N SER A 55 11.70 16.72 15.88
CA SER A 55 11.68 17.67 14.77
C SER A 55 10.28 17.76 14.16
N VAL A 56 9.92 18.92 13.61
CA VAL A 56 8.63 19.12 12.93
C VAL A 56 8.89 19.21 11.43
N THR A 57 8.36 18.26 10.67
CA THR A 57 8.34 18.32 9.21
C THR A 57 7.08 19.03 8.76
N VAL A 58 7.23 20.07 7.93
CA VAL A 58 6.11 20.78 7.32
C VAL A 58 5.80 20.13 5.97
N ILE A 59 4.53 19.74 5.78
CA ILE A 59 4.04 19.28 4.48
C ILE A 59 3.44 20.46 3.74
N ASP A 60 4.03 20.80 2.59
CA ASP A 60 3.47 21.76 1.65
C ASP A 60 2.27 21.14 0.92
N LYS A 61 1.06 21.55 1.32
CA LYS A 61 -0.18 21.10 0.68
C LYS A 61 -0.66 22.00 -0.47
N SER A 62 0.14 22.99 -0.89
CA SER A 62 -0.22 23.85 -2.02
C SER A 62 -0.16 23.12 -3.37
N ASP A 63 0.67 22.08 -3.48
CA ASP A 63 0.84 21.30 -4.69
C ASP A 63 0.76 19.79 -4.41
N PRO A 64 -0.45 19.20 -4.52
CA PRO A 64 -0.66 17.77 -4.30
C PRO A 64 0.16 16.87 -5.23
N SER A 65 0.56 17.36 -6.42
CA SER A 65 1.26 16.55 -7.42
C SER A 65 2.65 16.09 -6.96
N LYS A 66 3.24 16.80 -5.98
CA LYS A 66 4.55 16.46 -5.39
C LYS A 66 4.48 15.36 -4.33
N ILE A 67 3.31 15.09 -3.77
CA ILE A 67 3.14 14.22 -2.60
C ILE A 67 2.19 13.05 -2.87
N VAL A 68 1.15 13.26 -3.66
CA VAL A 68 0.20 12.21 -4.04
C VAL A 68 0.88 11.23 -5.00
N ILE A 69 0.93 9.96 -4.62
CA ILE A 69 1.56 8.91 -5.44
C ILE A 69 0.72 8.54 -6.69
N PRO A 70 1.34 7.95 -7.72
CA PRO A 70 0.65 7.44 -8.91
C PRO A 70 -0.45 6.41 -8.58
N ASP A 71 -1.41 6.27 -9.50
CA ASP A 71 -2.58 5.42 -9.31
C ASP A 71 -2.23 3.94 -9.12
N ALA A 72 -1.25 3.43 -9.87
CA ALA A 72 -0.80 2.04 -9.73
C ALA A 72 -0.26 1.75 -8.32
N ASP A 73 0.58 2.63 -7.79
CA ASP A 73 1.15 2.49 -6.44
C ASP A 73 0.07 2.64 -5.36
N ALA A 74 -0.88 3.57 -5.54
CA ALA A 74 -1.98 3.77 -4.62
C ALA A 74 -2.92 2.56 -4.52
N ARG A 75 -3.10 1.81 -5.62
CA ARG A 75 -3.88 0.55 -5.61
C ARG A 75 -3.26 -0.50 -4.71
N GLU A 76 -1.93 -0.63 -4.70
CA GLU A 76 -1.23 -1.56 -3.82
C GLU A 76 -1.35 -1.16 -2.34
N VAL A 77 -1.21 0.13 -2.04
CA VAL A 77 -1.42 0.66 -0.69
C VAL A 77 -2.83 0.36 -0.20
N ILE A 78 -3.85 0.56 -1.05
CA ILE A 78 -5.23 0.27 -0.72
C ILE A 78 -5.46 -1.24 -0.54
N ARG A 79 -4.89 -2.10 -1.39
CA ARG A 79 -4.99 -3.56 -1.22
C ARG A 79 -4.42 -4.02 0.13
N ALA A 80 -3.27 -3.48 0.53
CA ALA A 80 -2.71 -3.71 1.86
C ALA A 80 -3.65 -3.21 2.97
N ALA A 81 -4.27 -2.04 2.81
CA ALA A 81 -5.24 -1.51 3.77
C ALA A 81 -6.50 -2.38 3.90
N TYR A 82 -7.00 -2.97 2.81
CA TYR A 82 -8.12 -3.93 2.88
C TYR A 82 -7.77 -5.16 3.71
N LEU A 83 -6.55 -5.69 3.58
CA LEU A 83 -6.08 -6.81 4.41
C LEU A 83 -5.99 -6.41 5.89
N SER A 84 -5.43 -5.24 6.18
CA SER A 84 -5.41 -4.67 7.53
C SER A 84 -6.82 -4.47 8.12
N ALA A 85 -7.78 -3.98 7.32
CA ALA A 85 -9.16 -3.83 7.79
C ALA A 85 -9.83 -5.16 8.10
N ARG A 86 -9.54 -6.22 7.32
CA ARG A 86 -10.00 -7.59 7.62
C ARG A 86 -9.40 -8.11 8.93
N ALA A 87 -8.09 -7.95 9.11
CA ALA A 87 -7.41 -8.31 10.35
C ALA A 87 -8.02 -7.60 11.56
N GLN A 88 -8.27 -6.29 11.46
CA GLN A 88 -8.86 -5.51 12.53
C GLN A 88 -10.29 -5.95 12.86
N LYS A 89 -11.11 -6.25 11.84
CA LYS A 89 -12.47 -6.80 12.04
C LYS A 89 -12.48 -8.15 12.75
N CYS A 90 -11.43 -8.95 12.57
CA CYS A 90 -11.24 -10.24 13.22
C CYS A 90 -10.48 -10.18 14.56
N ASP A 91 -10.27 -8.98 15.11
CA ASP A 91 -9.52 -8.74 16.35
C ASP A 91 -8.05 -9.21 16.32
N LEU A 92 -7.44 -9.15 15.14
CA LEU A 92 -6.03 -9.51 14.92
C LEU A 92 -5.16 -8.25 14.85
N GLN A 93 -5.15 -7.46 15.93
CA GLN A 93 -4.52 -6.13 15.97
C GLN A 93 -3.03 -6.16 15.59
N GLU A 94 -2.29 -7.16 16.04
CA GLU A 94 -0.86 -7.32 15.71
C GLU A 94 -0.63 -7.46 14.21
N LEU A 95 -1.51 -8.19 13.51
CA LEU A 95 -1.42 -8.37 12.06
C LEU A 95 -1.74 -7.08 11.29
N VAL A 96 -2.54 -6.18 11.86
CA VAL A 96 -2.77 -4.87 11.26
C VAL A 96 -1.48 -4.05 11.22
N ILE A 97 -0.77 -4.03 12.34
CA ILE A 97 0.50 -3.33 12.52
C ILE A 97 1.57 -3.97 11.62
N ALA A 98 1.74 -5.29 11.70
CA ALA A 98 2.73 -6.02 10.90
C ALA A 98 2.55 -5.78 9.39
N ASN A 99 1.31 -5.85 8.89
CA ASN A 99 1.04 -5.62 7.48
C ASN A 99 1.33 -4.17 7.03
N ARG A 100 0.99 -3.18 7.86
CA ARG A 100 1.30 -1.77 7.57
C ARG A 100 2.81 -1.52 7.58
N ASP A 101 3.50 -2.05 8.58
CA ASP A 101 4.93 -1.83 8.74
C ASP A 101 5.72 -2.52 7.63
N ALA A 102 5.29 -3.72 7.20
CA ALA A 102 5.82 -4.40 6.02
C ALA A 102 5.64 -3.55 4.75
N LEU A 103 4.45 -3.00 4.51
CA LEU A 103 4.20 -2.08 3.41
C LEU A 103 5.18 -0.89 3.46
N LEU A 104 5.23 -0.16 4.57
CA LEU A 104 6.05 1.05 4.68
C LEU A 104 7.54 0.75 4.54
N LEU A 105 8.01 -0.37 5.11
CA LEU A 105 9.41 -0.78 4.98
C LEU A 105 9.75 -1.18 3.53
N ARG A 106 8.85 -1.88 2.83
CA ARG A 106 9.02 -2.18 1.39
C ARG A 106 9.13 -0.91 0.58
N GLU A 107 8.16 0.01 0.74
CA GLU A 107 8.13 1.27 -0.01
C GLU A 107 9.39 2.11 0.29
N LYS A 108 9.83 2.17 1.55
CA LYS A 108 11.08 2.84 1.93
C LYS A 108 12.31 2.22 1.27
N LYS A 109 12.40 0.89 1.20
CA LYS A 109 13.53 0.17 0.58
C LYS A 109 13.65 0.41 -0.93
N THR A 110 12.57 0.79 -1.61
CA THR A 110 12.64 1.13 -3.05
C THR A 110 13.47 2.38 -3.33
N GLY A 111 13.61 3.28 -2.36
CA GLY A 111 14.25 4.59 -2.57
C GLY A 111 13.48 5.53 -3.51
N LYS A 112 12.31 5.12 -4.03
CA LYS A 112 11.49 5.88 -5.00
C LYS A 112 10.78 7.07 -4.36
N TRP A 113 10.50 7.00 -3.07
CA TRP A 113 9.59 7.92 -2.38
C TRP A 113 10.33 8.91 -1.49
N SER A 114 9.94 10.18 -1.58
CA SER A 114 10.29 11.19 -0.58
C SER A 114 9.65 10.89 0.77
N SER A 115 10.16 11.50 1.84
CA SER A 115 9.57 11.39 3.18
C SER A 115 8.09 11.83 3.22
N SER A 116 7.73 12.89 2.50
CA SER A 116 6.34 13.35 2.40
C SER A 116 5.45 12.37 1.66
N GLN A 117 5.95 11.71 0.61
CA GLN A 117 5.22 10.65 -0.10
C GLN A 117 5.05 9.39 0.77
N LEU A 118 6.06 9.01 1.56
CA LEU A 118 5.95 7.92 2.53
C LEU A 118 4.90 8.22 3.60
N GLN A 119 4.81 9.48 4.07
CA GLN A 119 3.73 9.86 4.96
C GLN A 119 2.36 9.77 4.27
N TYR A 120 2.26 10.22 3.02
CA TYR A 120 1.02 10.09 2.27
C TYR A 120 0.60 8.63 2.09
N ILE A 121 1.55 7.72 1.81
CA ILE A 121 1.32 6.27 1.76
C ILE A 121 0.76 5.75 3.09
N ASN A 122 1.39 6.10 4.21
CA ASN A 122 0.92 5.73 5.55
C ASN A 122 -0.50 6.26 5.82
N THR A 123 -0.75 7.52 5.47
CA THR A 123 -2.05 8.19 5.65
C THR A 123 -3.13 7.53 4.80
N LEU A 124 -2.84 7.22 3.53
CA LEU A 124 -3.76 6.52 2.63
C LEU A 124 -4.13 5.14 3.17
N HIS A 125 -3.15 4.39 3.71
CA HIS A 125 -3.40 3.10 4.34
C HIS A 125 -4.32 3.25 5.56
N LEU A 126 -3.93 4.06 6.54
CA LEU A 126 -4.66 4.24 7.80
C LEU A 126 -6.08 4.77 7.58
N PHE A 127 -6.23 5.77 6.71
CA PHE A 127 -7.54 6.31 6.36
C PHE A 127 -8.45 5.24 5.74
N THR A 128 -7.91 4.44 4.82
CA THR A 128 -8.67 3.36 4.18
C THR A 128 -9.08 2.29 5.18
N VAL A 129 -8.20 1.90 6.10
CA VAL A 129 -8.53 0.97 7.19
C VAL A 129 -9.70 1.51 8.03
N GLN A 130 -9.58 2.75 8.50
CA GLN A 130 -10.59 3.42 9.32
C GLN A 130 -11.96 3.51 8.63
N LEU A 131 -11.96 3.87 7.35
CA LEU A 131 -13.18 3.91 6.54
C LEU A 131 -13.84 2.53 6.47
N LEU A 132 -13.06 1.47 6.23
CA LEU A 132 -13.57 0.10 6.04
C LEU A 132 -14.07 -0.55 7.34
N VAL A 133 -13.50 -0.19 8.50
CA VAL A 133 -13.97 -0.67 9.81
C VAL A 133 -15.11 0.17 10.38
N GLY A 134 -15.53 1.22 9.67
CA GLY A 134 -16.68 2.07 10.03
C GLY A 134 -16.37 3.11 11.10
N LYS A 135 -15.10 3.49 11.27
CA LYS A 135 -14.66 4.42 12.31
C LYS A 135 -13.67 5.44 11.74
N VAL A 136 -14.19 6.41 11.01
CA VAL A 136 -13.42 7.61 10.65
C VAL A 136 -13.47 8.56 11.85
N GLN A 137 -12.36 8.70 12.58
CA GLN A 137 -12.25 9.76 13.58
C GLN A 137 -11.93 11.06 12.84
N VAL A 138 -12.86 12.03 12.87
CA VAL A 138 -12.55 13.41 12.49
C VAL A 138 -11.82 14.02 13.67
N VAL A 139 -10.49 14.03 13.59
CA VAL A 139 -9.64 14.69 14.56
C VAL A 139 -9.45 16.13 14.11
N ASP A 140 -9.49 17.09 15.03
CA ASP A 140 -9.09 18.46 14.68
C ASP A 140 -7.60 18.49 14.23
N GLN A 141 -7.23 19.48 13.42
CA GLN A 141 -5.86 19.55 12.87
C GLN A 141 -4.77 19.78 13.92
N GLU A 142 -5.11 20.37 15.06
CA GLU A 142 -4.19 20.72 16.14
C GLU A 142 -3.90 19.50 17.04
N GLU A 143 -4.90 18.67 17.30
CA GLU A 143 -4.79 17.35 17.90
C GLU A 143 -4.09 16.36 16.96
N ALA A 144 -4.39 16.39 15.65
CA ALA A 144 -3.71 15.54 14.68
C ALA A 144 -2.20 15.84 14.61
N ALA A 145 -1.80 17.11 14.77
CA ALA A 145 -0.41 17.54 14.83
C ALA A 145 0.32 17.14 16.14
N LYS A 146 -0.43 16.86 17.21
CA LYS A 146 0.09 16.37 18.51
C LYS A 146 0.14 14.85 18.60
N ARG A 147 -0.55 14.14 17.71
CA ARG A 147 -0.50 12.68 17.63
C ARG A 147 0.84 12.25 17.08
N ASP A 148 1.44 11.24 17.70
CA ASP A 148 2.60 10.59 17.10
C ASP A 148 2.15 9.99 15.75
N PRO A 149 2.87 10.26 14.64
CA PRO A 149 2.49 9.79 13.32
C PRO A 149 2.43 8.25 13.20
N ASN A 150 2.97 7.51 14.18
CA ASN A 150 2.84 6.06 14.32
C ASN A 150 1.60 5.62 15.13
N THR A 151 0.96 6.55 15.83
CA THR A 151 -0.25 6.33 16.64
C THR A 151 -1.36 7.28 16.19
N ILE A 152 -1.92 7.04 15.00
CA ILE A 152 -3.35 7.30 14.87
C ILE A 152 -4.03 6.18 15.68
N PRO A 153 -4.71 6.47 16.81
CA PRO A 153 -5.38 5.45 17.59
C PRO A 153 -6.32 4.71 16.65
N MET A 154 -6.04 3.44 16.39
CA MET A 154 -6.93 2.63 15.59
C MET A 154 -8.21 2.50 16.42
N PRO A 155 -9.31 3.13 16.00
CA PRO A 155 -10.53 3.02 16.77
C PRO A 155 -10.93 1.54 16.83
N PRO A 156 -11.40 1.00 17.97
CA PRO A 156 -11.69 -0.43 18.11
C PRO A 156 -12.61 -0.86 16.98
N ALA A 157 -12.34 -1.87 16.14
CA ALA A 157 -13.25 -2.14 15.02
C ALA A 157 -14.65 -2.56 15.52
N ASN A 158 -15.67 -2.46 14.66
CA ASN A 158 -16.85 -3.32 14.84
C ASN A 158 -16.39 -4.75 14.61
N THR A 159 -16.10 -5.46 15.70
CA THR A 159 -15.57 -6.83 15.66
C THR A 159 -16.62 -7.76 15.08
N VAL A 160 -16.21 -8.57 14.12
CA VAL A 160 -17.03 -9.62 13.52
C VAL A 160 -16.47 -10.96 14.02
N ASN A 161 -17.35 -11.92 14.30
CA ASN A 161 -16.90 -13.23 14.72
C ASN A 161 -16.32 -14.00 13.52
N CYS A 162 -15.01 -13.88 13.29
CA CYS A 162 -14.30 -14.57 12.22
C CYS A 162 -14.00 -16.01 12.61
N ASN A 163 -14.19 -16.95 11.69
CA ASN A 163 -13.81 -18.35 11.88
C ASN A 163 -12.29 -18.56 11.75
N ASP A 164 -11.80 -19.73 12.17
CA ASP A 164 -10.37 -20.04 12.17
C ASP A 164 -9.75 -19.99 10.77
N LYS A 165 -10.50 -20.41 9.75
CA LYS A 165 -10.04 -20.33 8.36
C LYS A 165 -9.83 -18.89 7.92
N GLU A 166 -10.73 -17.98 8.23
CA GLU A 166 -10.59 -16.56 7.90
C GLU A 166 -9.37 -15.95 8.59
N LYS A 167 -9.16 -16.27 9.86
CA LYS A 167 -7.98 -15.81 10.62
C LYS A 167 -6.69 -16.36 10.01
N GLN A 168 -6.66 -17.64 9.66
CA GLN A 168 -5.50 -18.29 9.04
C GLN A 168 -5.19 -17.70 7.65
N ASP A 169 -6.22 -17.45 6.84
CA ASP A 169 -6.06 -16.83 5.52
C ASP A 169 -5.50 -15.39 5.63
N ILE A 170 -5.92 -14.63 6.65
CA ILE A 170 -5.38 -13.30 6.94
C ILE A 170 -3.92 -13.39 7.38
N SER A 171 -3.60 -14.26 8.35
CA SER A 171 -2.23 -14.47 8.83
C SER A 171 -1.28 -14.86 7.71
N ALA A 172 -1.69 -15.77 6.83
CA ALA A 172 -0.88 -16.19 5.68
C ALA A 172 -0.60 -15.03 4.71
N ALA A 173 -1.62 -14.22 4.42
CA ALA A 173 -1.46 -13.06 3.54
C ALA A 173 -0.54 -11.97 4.14
N VAL A 174 -0.60 -11.74 5.45
CA VAL A 174 0.30 -10.80 6.13
C VAL A 174 1.73 -11.34 6.14
N ALA A 175 1.91 -12.61 6.46
CA ALA A 175 3.23 -13.25 6.44
C ALA A 175 3.87 -13.19 5.04
N GLU A 176 3.08 -13.33 3.98
CA GLU A 176 3.58 -13.18 2.61
C GLU A 176 4.07 -11.75 2.33
N ASN A 177 3.33 -10.74 2.78
CA ASN A 177 3.77 -9.34 2.67
C ASN A 177 5.06 -9.06 3.46
N GLU A 178 5.24 -9.69 4.62
CA GLU A 178 6.48 -9.58 5.41
C GLU A 178 7.67 -10.25 4.72
N LYS A 179 7.47 -11.41 4.06
CA LYS A 179 8.54 -12.09 3.31
C LYS A 179 9.08 -11.25 2.17
N LEU A 180 8.20 -10.54 1.45
CA LEU A 180 8.60 -9.60 0.39
C LEU A 180 9.58 -8.54 0.90
N VAL A 181 9.56 -8.23 2.20
CA VAL A 181 10.45 -7.26 2.83
C VAL A 181 11.75 -7.90 3.34
N LEU A 182 11.69 -9.14 3.84
CA LEU A 182 12.81 -9.84 4.45
C LEU A 182 13.72 -10.55 3.45
N GLY A 183 13.34 -10.64 2.17
CA GLY A 183 14.15 -11.29 1.14
C GLY A 183 14.31 -12.80 1.37
N LYS A 184 13.42 -13.40 2.17
CA LYS A 184 13.40 -14.82 2.46
C LYS A 184 12.30 -15.46 1.62
N SER A 185 12.71 -16.05 0.49
CA SER A 185 11.94 -17.05 -0.27
C SER A 185 12.08 -18.42 0.38
#